data_AF-A0A1C5SNP6-F1
#
_entry.id   AF-A0A1C5SNP6-F1
#
_cell.length_a   1.000
_cell.length_b   1.000
_cell.length_c   1.000
_cell.angle_alpha   90.00
_cell.angle_beta   90.00
_cell.angle_gamma   90.00
#
_symmetry.space_group_name_H-M   'P 1'
#
loop_
_entity.id
_entity.type
_entity.pdbx_description
1 polymer ?
#
loop_
_entity_poly.entity_id
_entity_poly.type
_entity_poly.pdbx_seq_one_letter_code
_entity_poly.pdbx_strand_id
1 'polypeptide(L)'
;MITSTMTLEEIAKELLADFREVHDRWNRFENKFKRMCLNQPKYPWIWETVIKTKRYNEWNIIFSAWSKKENKIVDPVFIVFFHYEGGVWTASLLKDFVLFFPVHFFERYQERYLKSLTDDIQISNKDIRKMFYVLNNRISIYKRSREDSIRGFCYNGMVLGDWIGEKCGIVKTFISIEEMKVNQFAEYFDCLKNRLIVDMFRCRKGIGAMSGSEFVDYIPDTYFEYEDMNNFLWNLENRLLNVTFNKCVEFYSEHKFEVDKCSEMLDAIMDN
;
A
#
# COMPACT_ATOMS: atom_id res chain seq x y z
N MET A 1 -10.76 23.90 2.91
CA MET A 1 -11.70 22.78 2.94
C MET A 1 -11.94 22.40 1.51
N ILE A 2 -11.79 21.13 1.18
CA ILE A 2 -12.09 20.62 -0.16
C ILE A 2 -13.53 20.98 -0.51
N THR A 3 -13.72 21.57 -1.69
CA THR A 3 -15.04 21.88 -2.24
C THR A 3 -15.29 21.11 -3.53
N SER A 4 -16.56 20.97 -3.90
CA SER A 4 -16.97 20.27 -5.12
C SER A 4 -16.58 20.98 -6.43
N THR A 5 -16.05 22.21 -6.35
CA THR A 5 -15.66 23.02 -7.51
C THR A 5 -14.16 22.99 -7.79
N MET A 6 -13.35 22.46 -6.86
CA MET A 6 -11.90 22.37 -7.04
C MET A 6 -11.56 21.26 -8.03
N THR A 7 -10.57 21.49 -8.87
CA THR A 7 -9.90 20.46 -9.67
C THR A 7 -9.10 19.51 -8.77
N LEU A 8 -8.79 18.32 -9.27
CA LEU A 8 -7.95 17.36 -8.52
C LEU A 8 -6.55 17.92 -8.19
N GLU A 9 -5.96 18.75 -9.05
CA GLU A 9 -4.68 19.40 -8.76
C GLU A 9 -4.79 20.44 -7.63
N GLU A 10 -5.90 21.19 -7.58
CA GLU A 10 -6.17 22.12 -6.47
C GLU A 10 -6.41 21.36 -5.16
N ILE A 11 -7.16 20.26 -5.21
CA ILE A 11 -7.37 19.37 -4.06
C ILE A 11 -6.03 18.81 -3.58
N ALA A 12 -5.16 18.36 -4.49
CA ALA A 12 -3.84 17.84 -4.14
C ALA A 12 -2.97 18.91 -3.47
N LYS A 13 -2.95 20.14 -4.01
CA LYS A 13 -2.25 21.28 -3.40
C LYS A 13 -2.77 21.59 -2.00
N GLU A 14 -4.09 21.57 -1.82
CA GLU A 14 -4.71 21.75 -0.51
C GLU A 14 -4.26 20.65 0.47
N LEU A 15 -4.39 19.38 0.09
CA LEU A 15 -4.03 18.24 0.92
C LEU A 15 -2.55 18.23 1.30
N LEU A 16 -1.65 18.54 0.37
CA LEU A 16 -0.20 18.62 0.65
C LEU A 16 0.15 19.75 1.63
N ALA A 17 -0.53 20.90 1.52
CA ALA A 17 -0.36 21.99 2.48
C ALA A 17 -0.92 21.62 3.86
N ASP A 18 -2.05 20.92 3.88
CA ASP A 18 -2.76 20.50 5.08
C ASP A 18 -2.05 19.38 5.84
N PHE A 19 -1.38 18.47 5.12
CA PHE A 19 -0.71 17.31 5.70
C PHE A 19 0.41 17.67 6.68
N ARG A 20 1.07 18.82 6.52
CA ARG A 20 2.09 19.27 7.49
C ARG A 20 1.52 19.34 8.91
N GLU A 21 0.32 19.90 9.04
CA GLU A 21 -0.37 19.98 10.33
C GLU A 21 -0.71 18.59 10.88
N VAL A 22 -1.18 17.69 10.01
CA VAL A 22 -1.53 16.31 10.36
C VAL A 22 -0.30 15.54 10.83
N HIS A 23 0.80 15.62 10.09
CA HIS A 23 2.07 14.98 10.39
C HIS A 23 2.66 15.49 11.72
N ASP A 24 2.62 16.79 11.98
CA ASP A 24 3.09 17.35 13.25
C ASP A 24 2.25 16.88 14.45
N ARG A 25 0.93 16.77 14.27
CA ARG A 25 0.05 16.21 15.30
C ARG A 25 0.33 14.72 15.51
N TRP A 26 0.55 13.98 14.43
CA TRP A 26 0.91 12.56 14.49
C TRP A 26 2.23 12.35 15.24
N ASN A 27 3.29 13.08 14.92
CA ASN A 27 4.59 12.95 15.58
C ASN A 27 4.53 13.17 17.09
N ARG A 28 3.68 14.10 17.55
CA ARG A 28 3.44 14.30 18.99
C ARG A 28 2.69 13.12 19.63
N PHE A 29 1.84 12.43 18.88
CA PHE A 29 1.06 11.27 19.34
C PHE A 29 1.81 9.93 19.18
N GLU A 30 2.79 9.86 18.29
CA GLU A 30 3.43 8.62 17.83
C GLU A 30 3.98 7.77 18.98
N ASN A 31 4.61 8.39 19.99
CA ASN A 31 5.12 7.67 21.15
C ASN A 31 4.01 7.02 21.99
N LYS A 32 2.87 7.69 22.15
CA LYS A 32 1.69 7.12 22.81
C LYS A 32 1.13 5.98 21.96
N PHE A 33 1.05 6.18 20.65
CA PHE A 33 0.61 5.15 19.71
C PHE A 33 1.48 3.90 19.77
N LYS A 34 2.81 4.03 19.70
CA LYS A 34 3.77 2.91 19.84
C LYS A 34 3.55 2.10 21.12
N ARG A 35 3.29 2.78 22.25
CA ARG A 35 2.93 2.10 23.52
C ARG A 35 1.58 1.37 23.43
N MET A 36 0.60 1.97 22.74
CA MET A 36 -0.68 1.29 22.47
C MET A 36 -0.43 0.02 21.66
N CYS A 37 0.38 0.04 20.60
CA CYS A 37 0.69 -1.14 19.78
C CYS A 37 1.28 -2.30 20.61
N LEU A 38 2.23 -1.98 21.50
CA LEU A 38 2.91 -2.99 22.33
C LEU A 38 1.98 -3.71 23.31
N ASN A 39 0.93 -3.02 23.75
CA ASN A 39 0.00 -3.49 24.78
C ASN A 39 -1.26 -4.14 24.22
N GLN A 40 -1.35 -4.37 22.90
CA GLN A 40 -2.52 -4.99 22.31
C GLN A 40 -2.58 -6.49 22.63
N PRO A 41 -3.71 -6.99 23.16
CA PRO A 41 -3.86 -8.39 23.56
C PRO A 41 -4.30 -9.32 22.41
N LYS A 42 -4.83 -8.78 21.31
CA LYS A 42 -5.42 -9.55 20.20
C LYS A 42 -5.08 -8.95 18.85
N TYR A 43 -4.96 -9.83 17.85
CA TYR A 43 -4.73 -9.49 16.45
C TYR A 43 -5.75 -10.23 15.55
N PRO A 44 -6.16 -9.67 14.39
CA PRO A 44 -5.70 -8.39 13.84
C PRO A 44 -6.15 -7.20 14.70
N TRP A 45 -5.25 -6.26 14.92
CA TRP A 45 -5.57 -5.01 15.59
C TRP A 45 -5.77 -3.93 14.55
N ILE A 46 -6.99 -3.42 14.48
CA ILE A 46 -7.36 -2.30 13.63
C ILE A 46 -7.59 -1.11 14.56
N TRP A 47 -6.89 -0.02 14.28
CA TRP A 47 -7.02 1.23 15.00
C TRP A 47 -7.32 2.36 14.02
N GLU A 48 -8.29 3.18 14.37
CA GLU A 48 -8.66 4.34 13.56
C GLU A 48 -8.84 5.59 14.42
N THR A 49 -8.51 6.74 13.83
CA THR A 49 -8.85 8.04 14.39
C THR A 49 -9.04 9.06 13.29
N VAL A 50 -9.56 10.24 13.64
CA VAL A 50 -9.75 11.35 12.71
C VAL A 50 -9.06 12.59 13.26
N ILE A 51 -8.30 13.26 12.41
CA ILE A 51 -7.74 14.59 12.67
C ILE A 51 -8.45 15.60 11.77
N LYS A 52 -9.10 16.58 12.40
CA LYS A 52 -9.62 17.75 11.69
C LYS A 52 -8.60 18.88 11.71
N THR A 53 -8.25 19.38 10.54
CA THR A 53 -7.25 20.45 10.37
C THR A 53 -7.87 21.83 10.45
N LYS A 54 -7.03 22.88 10.53
CA LYS A 54 -7.51 24.28 10.48
C LYS A 54 -8.21 24.63 9.16
N ARG A 55 -7.91 23.89 8.09
CA ARG A 55 -8.59 24.01 6.79
C ARG A 55 -9.91 23.25 6.74
N TYR A 56 -10.35 22.66 7.86
CA TYR A 56 -11.59 21.90 8.04
C TYR A 56 -11.66 20.58 7.26
N ASN A 57 -10.53 20.06 6.76
CA ASN A 57 -10.49 18.72 6.18
C ASN A 57 -10.36 17.67 7.28
N GLU A 58 -11.00 16.52 7.07
CA GLU A 58 -10.99 15.40 8.01
C GLU A 58 -10.08 14.29 7.48
N TRP A 59 -8.95 14.12 8.14
CA TRP A 59 -7.96 13.09 7.84
C TRP A 59 -8.23 11.87 8.70
N ASN A 60 -8.60 10.77 8.06
CA ASN A 60 -8.71 9.47 8.68
C ASN A 60 -7.33 8.85 8.75
N ILE A 61 -6.93 8.43 9.94
CA ILE A 61 -5.69 7.69 10.17
C ILE A 61 -6.09 6.26 10.48
N ILE A 62 -5.61 5.33 9.67
CA ILE A 62 -5.92 3.91 9.79
C ILE A 62 -4.62 3.16 10.01
N PHE A 63 -4.61 2.30 11.03
CA PHE A 63 -3.54 1.35 11.26
C PHE A 63 -4.13 -0.05 11.36
N SER A 64 -3.49 -1.01 10.71
CA SER A 64 -3.83 -2.43 10.83
C SER A 64 -2.56 -3.26 10.96
N ALA A 65 -2.51 -4.09 11.99
CA ALA A 65 -1.50 -5.13 12.15
C ALA A 65 -2.18 -6.47 12.35
N TRP A 66 -1.66 -7.49 11.68
CA TRP A 66 -2.13 -8.88 11.72
C TRP A 66 -1.39 -9.71 12.77
N SER A 67 -0.29 -9.20 13.31
CA SER A 67 0.43 -9.80 14.43
C SER A 67 1.16 -8.75 15.27
N LYS A 68 1.59 -9.16 16.48
CA LYS A 68 2.40 -8.32 17.35
C LYS A 68 3.76 -7.96 16.75
N LYS A 69 4.34 -8.86 15.95
CA LYS A 69 5.65 -8.69 15.32
C LYS A 69 5.58 -7.72 14.15
N GLU A 70 4.43 -7.65 13.48
CA GLU A 70 4.18 -6.72 12.38
C GLU A 70 4.18 -5.24 12.80
N ASN A 71 3.88 -4.94 14.05
CA ASN A 71 3.84 -3.56 14.57
C ASN A 71 5.13 -2.74 14.33
N LYS A 72 6.28 -3.39 14.15
CA LYS A 72 7.57 -2.72 13.89
C LYS A 72 7.74 -2.31 12.42
N ILE A 73 6.95 -2.93 11.54
CA ILE A 73 7.08 -2.83 10.09
C ILE A 73 5.77 -2.44 9.43
N VAL A 74 4.81 -1.89 10.16
CA VAL A 74 3.61 -1.27 9.59
C VAL A 74 3.57 0.19 10.04
N ASP A 75 3.23 1.07 9.10
CA ASP A 75 3.01 2.48 9.36
C ASP A 75 1.52 2.79 9.16
N PRO A 76 0.93 3.73 9.93
CA PRO A 76 -0.44 4.16 9.68
C PRO A 76 -0.58 4.82 8.31
N VAL A 77 -1.76 4.66 7.71
CA VAL A 77 -2.15 5.30 6.45
C VAL A 77 -3.03 6.50 6.75
N PHE A 78 -2.79 7.58 6.00
CA PHE A 78 -3.50 8.84 6.12
C PHE A 78 -4.36 9.07 4.88
N ILE A 79 -5.67 9.12 5.06
CA ILE A 79 -6.62 9.24 3.95
C ILE A 79 -7.67 10.32 4.21
N VAL A 80 -8.14 10.97 3.15
CA VAL A 80 -9.24 11.93 3.19
C VAL A 80 -10.37 11.42 2.32
N PHE A 81 -11.59 11.45 2.85
CA PHE A 81 -12.80 11.22 2.07
C PHE A 81 -13.39 12.57 1.66
N PHE A 82 -13.76 12.72 0.40
CA PHE A 82 -14.35 13.95 -0.12
C PHE A 82 -15.34 13.66 -1.24
N HIS A 83 -16.31 14.56 -1.42
CA HIS A 83 -17.26 14.46 -2.53
C HIS A 83 -16.65 15.10 -3.79
N TYR A 84 -16.66 14.36 -4.89
CA TYR A 84 -16.16 14.80 -6.18
C TYR A 84 -16.91 14.06 -7.30
N GLU A 85 -17.30 14.77 -8.36
CA GLU A 85 -18.04 14.21 -9.51
C GLU A 85 -19.23 13.30 -9.11
N GLY A 86 -20.03 13.75 -8.14
CA GLY A 86 -21.26 13.04 -7.72
C GLY A 86 -21.03 11.81 -6.83
N GLY A 87 -19.79 11.53 -6.39
CA GLY A 87 -19.47 10.39 -5.53
C GLY A 87 -18.47 10.71 -4.42
N VAL A 88 -18.31 9.77 -3.48
CA VAL A 88 -17.31 9.88 -2.40
C VAL A 88 -16.01 9.23 -2.81
N TRP A 89 -15.03 10.07 -3.16
CA TRP A 89 -13.67 9.69 -3.51
C TRP A 89 -12.80 9.58 -2.27
N THR A 90 -11.67 8.89 -2.41
CA THR A 90 -10.64 8.81 -1.37
C THR A 90 -9.33 9.39 -1.90
N ALA A 91 -8.67 10.24 -1.12
CA ALA A 91 -7.29 10.64 -1.36
C ALA A 91 -6.39 9.94 -0.34
N SER A 92 -5.27 9.38 -0.80
CA SER A 92 -4.19 8.89 0.06
C SER A 92 -2.92 9.65 -0.25
N LEU A 93 -2.13 9.94 0.79
CA LEU A 93 -0.84 10.57 0.64
C LEU A 93 0.28 9.53 0.66
N LEU A 94 1.11 9.52 -0.37
CA LEU A 94 2.31 8.70 -0.45
C LEU A 94 3.52 9.61 -0.64
N LYS A 95 4.26 9.85 0.46
CA LYS A 95 5.36 10.81 0.52
C LYS A 95 4.91 12.22 0.08
N ASP A 96 5.36 12.66 -1.10
CA ASP A 96 5.17 14.02 -1.62
C ASP A 96 4.05 14.13 -2.67
N PHE A 97 3.31 13.04 -2.93
CA PHE A 97 2.25 13.00 -3.92
C PHE A 97 0.94 12.44 -3.37
N VAL A 98 -0.17 12.88 -3.98
CA VAL A 98 -1.54 12.50 -3.64
C VAL A 98 -2.09 11.53 -4.67
N LEU A 99 -2.57 10.38 -4.24
CA LEU A 99 -3.28 9.42 -5.08
C LEU A 99 -4.77 9.54 -4.82
N PHE A 100 -5.53 9.72 -5.90
CA PHE A 100 -6.98 9.78 -5.87
C PHE A 100 -7.58 8.44 -6.30
N PHE A 101 -8.51 7.93 -5.49
CA PHE A 101 -9.23 6.69 -5.72
C PHE A 101 -10.71 7.05 -5.95
N PRO A 102 -11.19 6.95 -7.19
CA PRO A 102 -12.58 7.18 -7.53
C PRO A 102 -13.48 6.08 -6.99
N VAL A 103 -14.81 6.32 -7.00
CA VAL A 103 -15.79 5.33 -6.51
C VAL A 103 -15.64 3.98 -7.23
N HIS A 104 -15.51 4.00 -8.56
CA HIS A 104 -15.41 2.78 -9.37
C HIS A 104 -14.17 1.93 -9.08
N PHE A 105 -13.10 2.51 -8.53
CA PHE A 105 -11.94 1.73 -8.10
C PHE A 105 -12.33 0.74 -6.99
N PHE A 106 -13.12 1.20 -6.02
CA PHE A 106 -13.55 0.36 -4.89
C PHE A 106 -14.59 -0.68 -5.29
N GLU A 107 -15.44 -0.38 -6.27
CA GLU A 107 -16.34 -1.35 -6.90
C GLU A 107 -15.53 -2.48 -7.55
N ARG A 108 -14.48 -2.15 -8.31
CA ARG A 108 -13.56 -3.14 -8.89
C ARG A 108 -12.84 -3.96 -7.83
N TYR A 109 -12.34 -3.33 -6.76
CA TYR A 109 -11.69 -4.06 -5.67
C TYR A 109 -12.65 -5.04 -4.99
N GLN A 110 -13.92 -4.63 -4.81
CA GLN A 110 -14.95 -5.51 -4.27
C GLN A 110 -15.18 -6.72 -5.18
N GLU A 111 -15.40 -6.48 -6.47
CA GLU A 111 -15.69 -7.52 -7.47
C GLU A 111 -14.55 -8.52 -7.64
N ARG A 112 -13.31 -8.04 -7.62
CA ARG A 112 -12.11 -8.80 -8.00
C ARG A 112 -11.39 -9.47 -6.84
N TYR A 113 -11.58 -8.97 -5.62
CA TYR A 113 -10.88 -9.49 -4.44
C TYR A 113 -11.79 -9.75 -3.24
N LEU A 114 -12.68 -8.82 -2.86
CA LEU A 114 -13.49 -9.05 -1.65
C LEU A 114 -14.55 -10.14 -1.83
N LYS A 115 -15.16 -10.25 -3.02
CA LYS A 115 -16.12 -11.34 -3.31
C LYS A 115 -15.48 -12.72 -3.17
N SER A 116 -14.21 -12.88 -3.55
CA SER A 116 -13.51 -14.17 -3.40
C SER A 116 -13.06 -14.46 -1.95
N LEU A 117 -13.06 -13.45 -1.07
CA LEU A 117 -12.68 -13.59 0.34
C LEU A 117 -13.86 -13.98 1.25
N THR A 118 -15.09 -13.68 0.84
CA THR A 118 -16.29 -13.86 1.66
C THR A 118 -17.51 -14.19 0.79
N ASP A 119 -17.90 -15.47 0.74
CA ASP A 119 -19.20 -15.87 0.17
C ASP A 119 -20.39 -15.38 1.04
N ASP A 120 -20.16 -15.00 2.31
CA ASP A 120 -21.23 -14.80 3.31
C ASP A 120 -21.28 -13.43 4.03
N ILE A 121 -20.51 -12.41 3.63
CA ILE A 121 -20.50 -11.12 4.36
C ILE A 121 -20.86 -9.93 3.46
N GLN A 122 -21.97 -9.25 3.77
CA GLN A 122 -22.30 -7.95 3.20
C GLN A 122 -21.40 -6.87 3.82
N ILE A 123 -20.30 -6.52 3.14
CA ILE A 123 -19.45 -5.37 3.48
C ILE A 123 -20.05 -4.12 2.81
N SER A 124 -20.37 -3.07 3.59
CA SER A 124 -20.93 -1.83 3.02
C SER A 124 -19.86 -1.03 2.25
N ASN A 125 -20.26 -0.17 1.30
CA ASN A 125 -19.31 0.64 0.52
C ASN A 125 -18.36 1.48 1.39
N LYS A 126 -18.85 2.11 2.47
CA LYS A 126 -18.02 2.91 3.40
C LYS A 126 -16.98 2.02 4.08
N ASP A 127 -17.33 0.77 4.36
CA ASP A 127 -16.42 -0.22 4.91
C ASP A 127 -15.40 -0.67 3.86
N ILE A 128 -15.77 -0.80 2.58
CA ILE A 128 -14.84 -1.21 1.51
C ILE A 128 -13.64 -0.26 1.38
N ARG A 129 -13.86 1.06 1.46
CA ARG A 129 -12.75 2.04 1.38
C ARG A 129 -11.75 1.84 2.50
N LYS A 130 -12.24 1.78 3.74
CA LYS A 130 -11.39 1.54 4.91
C LYS A 130 -10.76 0.14 4.85
N MET A 131 -11.54 -0.87 4.46
CA MET A 131 -11.11 -2.25 4.34
C MET A 131 -9.96 -2.40 3.34
N PHE A 132 -10.02 -1.71 2.21
CA PHE A 132 -8.92 -1.65 1.26
C PHE A 132 -7.62 -1.24 1.95
N TYR A 133 -7.61 -0.16 2.75
CA TYR A 133 -6.41 0.27 3.50
C TYR A 133 -6.08 -0.61 4.71
N VAL A 134 -7.05 -1.31 5.30
CA VAL A 134 -6.78 -2.30 6.36
C VAL A 134 -6.04 -3.52 5.80
N LEU A 135 -6.45 -3.99 4.61
CA LEU A 135 -5.86 -5.16 3.94
C LEU A 135 -4.61 -4.79 3.11
N ASN A 136 -4.53 -3.54 2.68
CA ASN A 136 -3.45 -2.97 1.88
C ASN A 136 -2.88 -1.73 2.57
N ASN A 137 -2.43 -1.92 3.82
CA ASN A 137 -1.85 -0.85 4.64
C ASN A 137 -0.56 -0.25 4.04
N ARG A 138 -0.06 -0.82 2.94
CA ARG A 138 1.03 -0.29 2.13
C ARG A 138 0.75 -0.46 0.65
N ILE A 139 0.90 0.66 -0.06
CA ILE A 139 0.83 0.74 -1.50
C ILE A 139 2.19 1.25 -1.97
N SER A 140 2.83 0.50 -2.85
CA SER A 140 4.06 0.92 -3.52
C SER A 140 3.70 1.43 -4.90
N ILE A 141 4.27 2.56 -5.32
CA ILE A 141 4.04 3.14 -6.65
C ILE A 141 5.39 3.30 -7.33
N TYR A 142 5.49 2.82 -8.57
CA TYR A 142 6.60 3.15 -9.44
C TYR A 142 6.25 4.42 -10.23
N LYS A 143 6.99 5.50 -9.97
CA LYS A 143 6.98 6.69 -10.83
C LYS A 143 8.24 6.64 -11.69
N ARG A 144 8.10 6.15 -12.92
CA ARG A 144 9.19 6.24 -13.90
C ARG A 144 9.21 7.65 -14.48
N SER A 145 10.40 8.21 -14.68
CA SER A 145 10.59 9.60 -15.15
C SER A 145 9.94 9.91 -16.51
N ARG A 146 9.57 8.87 -17.28
CA ARG A 146 9.00 8.97 -18.63
C ARG A 146 7.59 8.36 -18.77
N GLU A 147 6.97 7.86 -17.70
CA GLU A 147 5.64 7.24 -17.78
C GLU A 147 4.56 8.13 -17.16
N ASP A 148 3.55 8.46 -17.98
CA ASP A 148 2.33 9.15 -17.52
C ASP A 148 1.37 8.20 -16.79
N SER A 149 1.58 6.89 -16.90
CA SER A 149 0.77 5.89 -16.22
C SER A 149 1.26 5.61 -14.79
N ILE A 150 0.31 5.38 -13.89
CA ILE A 150 0.57 4.85 -12.55
C ILE A 150 0.56 3.34 -12.64
N ARG A 151 1.65 2.73 -12.14
CA ARG A 151 1.71 1.32 -11.77
C ARG A 151 2.04 1.21 -10.29
N GLY A 152 1.17 0.55 -9.55
CA GLY A 152 1.36 0.34 -8.12
C GLY A 152 1.00 -1.06 -7.67
N PHE A 153 1.50 -1.42 -6.50
CA PHE A 153 1.39 -2.76 -5.95
C PHE A 153 1.00 -2.68 -4.48
N CYS A 154 0.10 -3.56 -4.07
CA CYS A 154 -0.32 -3.76 -2.69
C CYS A 154 -0.44 -5.25 -2.39
N TYR A 155 -0.65 -5.66 -1.13
CA TYR A 155 -0.68 -7.09 -0.80
C TYR A 155 -1.73 -7.90 -1.56
N ASN A 156 -2.81 -7.27 -2.03
CA ASN A 156 -3.88 -7.99 -2.72
C ASN A 156 -3.76 -7.96 -4.24
N GLY A 157 -2.83 -7.18 -4.80
CA GLY A 157 -2.64 -7.13 -6.25
C GLY A 157 -2.01 -5.84 -6.74
N MET A 158 -2.39 -5.45 -7.96
CA MET A 158 -1.84 -4.30 -8.67
C MET A 158 -2.91 -3.22 -8.85
N VAL A 159 -2.49 -1.96 -8.73
CA VAL A 159 -3.30 -0.79 -8.99
C VAL A 159 -2.77 -0.04 -10.21
N LEU A 160 -3.66 0.41 -11.09
CA LEU A 160 -3.31 1.09 -12.33
C LEU A 160 -4.07 2.41 -12.44
N GLY A 161 -3.45 3.39 -13.09
CA GLY A 161 -4.01 4.73 -13.20
C GLY A 161 -3.17 5.64 -14.06
N ASP A 162 -3.38 6.95 -13.90
CA ASP A 162 -2.67 7.99 -14.65
C ASP A 162 -2.25 9.13 -13.72
N TRP A 163 -1.06 9.66 -13.95
CA TRP A 163 -0.60 10.90 -13.33
C TRP A 163 -1.39 12.08 -13.90
N ILE A 164 -1.76 13.01 -13.02
CA ILE A 164 -2.44 14.25 -13.37
C ILE A 164 -1.62 15.36 -12.75
N GLY A 165 -0.64 15.82 -13.51
CA GLY A 165 0.38 16.76 -13.03
C GLY A 165 1.50 16.10 -12.21
N GLU A 166 2.37 16.92 -11.64
CA GLU A 166 3.62 16.44 -11.02
C GLU A 166 3.42 15.74 -9.67
N LYS A 167 2.39 16.15 -8.92
CA LYS A 167 2.19 15.80 -7.50
C LYS A 167 0.91 15.02 -7.22
N CYS A 168 0.15 14.63 -8.23
CA CYS A 168 -1.02 13.81 -8.02
C CYS A 168 -1.36 12.92 -9.21
N GLY A 169 -2.17 11.91 -8.95
CA GLY A 169 -2.65 11.03 -9.98
C GLY A 169 -3.90 10.26 -9.54
N ILE A 170 -4.62 9.71 -10.52
CA ILE A 170 -5.84 8.94 -10.30
C ILE A 170 -5.53 7.47 -10.48
N VAL A 171 -5.83 6.67 -9.46
CA VAL A 171 -5.79 5.23 -9.50
C VAL A 171 -7.16 4.72 -9.97
N LYS A 172 -7.25 4.32 -11.24
CA LYS A 172 -8.51 4.02 -11.93
C LYS A 172 -9.00 2.58 -11.71
N THR A 173 -8.08 1.63 -11.55
CA THR A 173 -8.47 0.21 -11.47
C THR A 173 -7.54 -0.61 -10.59
N PHE A 174 -8.04 -1.78 -10.21
CA PHE A 174 -7.37 -2.78 -9.40
C PHE A 174 -7.43 -4.14 -10.13
N ILE A 175 -6.34 -4.89 -10.09
CA ILE A 175 -6.22 -6.26 -10.62
C ILE A 175 -5.76 -7.14 -9.46
N SER A 176 -6.55 -8.16 -9.11
CA SER A 176 -6.15 -9.12 -8.08
C SER A 176 -5.02 -10.01 -8.59
N ILE A 177 -4.28 -10.64 -7.69
CA ILE A 177 -3.20 -11.58 -8.03
C ILE A 177 -3.72 -12.67 -8.97
N GLU A 178 -4.93 -13.18 -8.71
CA GLU A 178 -5.58 -14.24 -9.47
C GLU A 178 -5.94 -13.84 -10.91
N GLU A 179 -6.10 -12.55 -11.19
CA GLU A 179 -6.43 -12.03 -12.54
C GLU A 179 -5.19 -11.57 -13.33
N MET A 180 -4.00 -11.57 -12.71
CA MET A 180 -2.79 -11.08 -13.37
C MET A 180 -2.36 -11.97 -14.52
N LYS A 181 -1.95 -11.35 -15.62
CA LYS A 181 -1.17 -12.02 -16.66
C LYS A 181 0.27 -12.22 -16.15
N VAL A 182 0.98 -13.19 -16.72
CA VAL A 182 2.35 -13.54 -16.32
C VAL A 182 3.29 -12.32 -16.25
N ASN A 183 3.22 -11.40 -17.21
CA ASN A 183 4.04 -10.18 -17.19
C ASN A 183 3.69 -9.23 -16.03
N GLN A 184 2.40 -9.11 -15.69
CA GLN A 184 1.95 -8.29 -14.56
C GLN A 184 2.30 -8.96 -13.22
N PHE A 185 2.20 -10.29 -13.18
CA PHE A 185 2.62 -11.08 -12.04
C PHE A 185 4.11 -10.95 -11.78
N ALA A 186 4.96 -10.99 -12.82
CA ALA A 186 6.40 -10.78 -12.68
C ALA A 186 6.71 -9.42 -12.01
N GLU A 187 6.13 -8.33 -12.52
CA GLU A 187 6.25 -6.99 -11.91
C GLU A 187 5.79 -6.98 -10.45
N TYR A 188 4.63 -7.59 -10.16
CA TYR A 188 4.07 -7.68 -8.82
C TYR A 188 4.97 -8.48 -7.86
N PHE A 189 5.46 -9.63 -8.30
CA PHE A 189 6.20 -10.55 -7.47
C PHE A 189 7.58 -9.99 -7.12
N ASP A 190 8.24 -9.31 -8.06
CA ASP A 190 9.47 -8.57 -7.79
C ASP A 190 9.25 -7.46 -6.76
N CYS A 191 8.14 -6.72 -6.88
CA CYS A 191 7.76 -5.71 -5.89
C CYS A 191 7.48 -6.33 -4.50
N LEU A 192 6.80 -7.47 -4.44
CA LEU A 192 6.52 -8.19 -3.19
C LEU A 192 7.82 -8.69 -2.54
N LYS A 193 8.75 -9.28 -3.30
CA LYS A 193 10.07 -9.69 -2.80
C LYS A 193 10.83 -8.50 -2.23
N ASN A 194 10.97 -7.42 -3.01
CA ASN A 194 11.64 -6.19 -2.57
C ASN A 194 11.02 -5.61 -1.30
N ARG A 195 9.70 -5.68 -1.19
CA ARG A 195 8.96 -5.27 0.01
C ARG A 195 9.34 -6.10 1.23
N LEU A 196 9.39 -7.43 1.10
CA LEU A 196 9.76 -8.34 2.19
C LEU A 196 11.20 -8.10 2.66
N ILE A 197 12.12 -7.87 1.72
CA ILE A 197 13.51 -7.54 2.01
C ILE A 197 13.61 -6.27 2.88
N VAL A 198 12.88 -5.21 2.53
CA VAL A 198 12.82 -3.97 3.31
C VAL A 198 12.25 -4.21 4.71
N ASP A 199 11.22 -5.05 4.84
CA ASP A 199 10.61 -5.36 6.13
C ASP A 199 11.52 -6.23 7.02
N MET A 200 12.21 -7.21 6.43
CA MET A 200 13.26 -8.00 7.10
C MET A 200 14.35 -7.08 7.65
N PHE A 201 14.77 -6.09 6.86
CA PHE A 201 15.77 -5.10 7.27
C PHE A 201 15.26 -4.23 8.42
N ARG A 202 14.04 -3.67 8.31
CA ARG A 202 13.40 -2.87 9.37
C ARG A 202 13.26 -3.64 10.68
N CYS A 203 12.94 -4.93 10.62
CA CYS A 203 12.85 -5.80 11.79
C CYS A 203 14.19 -5.99 12.52
N ARG A 204 15.31 -6.09 11.78
CA ARG A 204 16.65 -6.31 12.36
C ARG A 204 17.30 -5.04 12.89
N LYS A 205 17.25 -3.93 12.17
CA LYS A 205 17.99 -2.70 12.53
C LYS A 205 17.26 -1.79 13.53
N GLY A 206 15.96 -1.99 13.75
CA GLY A 206 15.14 -1.00 14.47
C GLY A 206 14.90 0.22 13.59
N ILE A 207 13.80 0.94 13.84
CA ILE A 207 13.29 1.96 12.90
C ILE A 207 14.27 3.12 12.73
N GLY A 208 14.75 3.28 11.50
CA GLY A 208 15.08 4.54 10.86
C GLY A 208 14.69 4.37 9.40
N ALA A 209 13.74 5.17 8.91
CA ALA A 209 13.42 5.21 7.49
C ALA A 209 14.64 5.75 6.75
N MET A 210 15.53 4.86 6.30
CA MET A 210 16.53 5.24 5.30
C MET A 210 15.79 5.62 4.01
N SER A 211 16.37 6.52 3.23
CA SER A 211 15.90 6.86 1.88
C SER A 211 16.69 6.04 0.85
N GLY A 212 16.11 5.87 -0.34
CA GLY A 212 16.37 4.75 -1.27
C GLY A 212 17.82 4.45 -1.68
N SER A 213 18.76 5.39 -1.60
CA SER A 213 20.15 5.14 -2.04
C SER A 213 21.07 4.60 -0.95
N GLU A 214 20.68 4.65 0.34
CA GLU A 214 21.48 4.12 1.46
C GLU A 214 21.11 2.67 1.82
N PHE A 215 20.14 2.07 1.11
CA PHE A 215 19.62 0.73 1.41
C PHE A 215 20.44 -0.42 0.83
N VAL A 216 20.95 -0.27 -0.40
CA VAL A 216 21.42 -1.39 -1.21
C VAL A 216 22.71 -2.00 -0.63
N ASP A 217 23.62 -1.18 -0.11
CA ASP A 217 24.92 -1.64 0.41
C ASP A 217 24.82 -2.43 1.74
N TYR A 218 23.65 -2.45 2.39
CA TYR A 218 23.45 -3.08 3.71
C TYR A 218 22.44 -4.23 3.72
N ILE A 219 21.91 -4.63 2.56
CA ILE A 219 21.02 -5.78 2.43
C ILE A 219 21.88 -7.05 2.26
N PRO A 220 21.80 -8.04 3.16
CA PRO A 220 22.50 -9.30 2.97
C PRO A 220 21.98 -10.04 1.74
N ASP A 221 22.87 -10.65 0.95
CA ASP A 221 22.49 -11.46 -0.23
C ASP A 221 21.46 -12.55 0.13
N THR A 222 21.53 -13.09 1.35
CA THR A 222 20.59 -14.12 1.81
C THR A 222 19.14 -13.63 1.87
N TYR A 223 18.88 -12.32 1.91
CA TYR A 223 17.52 -11.78 1.91
C TYR A 223 16.79 -11.99 0.59
N PHE A 224 17.53 -12.25 -0.49
CA PHE A 224 16.97 -12.58 -1.78
C PHE A 224 16.62 -14.08 -1.87
N GLU A 225 17.03 -14.90 -0.90
CA GLU A 225 16.75 -16.33 -0.85
C GLU A 225 15.34 -16.62 -0.34
N TYR A 226 14.67 -17.56 -1.00
CA TYR A 226 13.31 -17.98 -0.68
C TYR A 226 13.16 -18.49 0.77
N GLU A 227 14.13 -19.27 1.24
CA GLU A 227 14.10 -19.86 2.57
C GLU A 227 14.09 -18.79 3.67
N ASP A 228 14.90 -17.73 3.51
CA ASP A 228 14.96 -16.62 4.45
C ASP A 228 13.68 -15.78 4.44
N MET A 229 13.08 -15.54 3.27
CA MET A 229 11.77 -14.86 3.17
C MET A 229 10.66 -15.70 3.83
N ASN A 230 10.64 -17.01 3.59
CA ASN A 230 9.65 -17.90 4.19
C ASN A 230 9.81 -17.97 5.72
N ASN A 231 11.05 -18.09 6.21
CA ASN A 231 11.36 -18.04 7.63
C ASN A 231 10.94 -16.71 8.26
N PHE A 232 11.16 -15.59 7.56
CA PHE A 232 10.71 -14.28 8.01
C PHE A 232 9.18 -14.20 8.11
N LEU A 233 8.47 -14.63 7.07
CA LEU A 233 7.00 -14.60 7.00
C LEU A 233 6.34 -15.49 8.05
N TRP A 234 6.89 -16.70 8.25
CA TRP A 234 6.47 -17.60 9.31
C TRP A 234 6.64 -16.93 10.68
N ASN A 235 7.81 -16.34 10.92
CA ASN A 235 8.08 -15.61 12.14
C ASN A 235 7.21 -14.36 12.27
N LEU A 236 6.83 -13.69 11.20
CA LEU A 236 6.00 -12.49 11.23
C LEU A 236 4.58 -12.78 11.70
N GLU A 237 4.09 -14.02 11.57
CA GLU A 237 2.75 -14.44 12.00
C GLU A 237 1.59 -13.65 11.34
N ASN A 238 1.84 -12.99 10.20
CA ASN A 238 0.80 -12.38 9.40
C ASN A 238 0.17 -13.44 8.49
N ARG A 239 -0.99 -13.97 8.87
CA ARG A 239 -1.68 -15.02 8.11
C ARG A 239 -2.03 -14.60 6.68
N LEU A 240 -2.47 -13.36 6.47
CA LEU A 240 -2.86 -12.91 5.12
C LEU A 240 -1.64 -12.85 4.20
N LEU A 241 -0.55 -12.27 4.67
CA LEU A 241 0.67 -12.17 3.88
C LEU A 241 1.28 -13.54 3.58
N ASN A 242 1.22 -14.48 4.53
CA ASN A 242 1.64 -15.87 4.30
C ASN A 242 0.80 -16.53 3.19
N VAL A 243 -0.53 -16.39 3.22
CA VAL A 243 -1.41 -16.93 2.17
C VAL A 243 -1.11 -16.29 0.81
N THR A 244 -0.97 -14.96 0.76
CA THR A 244 -0.61 -14.22 -0.45
C THR A 244 0.72 -14.72 -1.01
N PHE A 245 1.76 -14.80 -0.18
CA PHE A 245 3.10 -15.19 -0.64
C PHE A 245 3.11 -16.62 -1.17
N ASN A 246 2.47 -17.56 -0.46
CA ASN A 246 2.38 -18.96 -0.90
C ASN A 246 1.69 -19.09 -2.27
N LYS A 247 0.59 -18.35 -2.50
CA LYS A 247 -0.07 -18.30 -3.81
C LYS A 247 0.87 -17.79 -4.91
N CYS A 248 1.67 -16.78 -4.61
CA CYS A 248 2.64 -16.24 -5.57
C CYS A 248 3.73 -17.26 -5.88
N VAL A 249 4.20 -17.99 -4.87
CA VAL A 249 5.23 -19.02 -5.03
C VAL A 249 4.72 -20.20 -5.86
N GLU A 250 3.47 -20.61 -5.64
CA GLU A 250 2.79 -21.61 -6.46
C GLU A 250 2.72 -21.17 -7.92
N PHE A 251 2.18 -19.97 -8.18
CA PHE A 251 2.11 -19.42 -9.54
C PHE A 251 3.50 -19.30 -10.19
N TYR A 252 4.49 -18.79 -9.46
CA TYR A 252 5.87 -18.68 -9.93
C TYR A 252 6.45 -20.06 -10.27
N SER A 253 6.17 -21.08 -9.47
CA SER A 253 6.67 -22.44 -9.72
C SER A 253 6.06 -23.05 -10.98
N GLU A 254 4.78 -22.81 -11.24
CA GLU A 254 4.07 -23.28 -12.43
C GLU A 254 4.50 -22.54 -13.71
N HIS A 255 4.84 -21.25 -13.59
CA HIS A 255 5.14 -20.35 -14.73
C HIS A 255 6.59 -19.87 -14.78
N LYS A 256 7.51 -20.56 -14.08
CA LYS A 256 8.88 -20.08 -13.80
C LYS A 256 9.58 -19.49 -15.02
N PHE A 257 9.66 -20.24 -16.12
CA PHE A 257 10.37 -19.80 -17.32
C PHE A 257 9.81 -18.48 -17.90
N GLU A 258 8.48 -18.33 -17.91
CA GLU A 258 7.83 -17.15 -18.47
C GLU A 258 7.96 -15.94 -17.55
N VAL A 259 7.89 -16.17 -16.23
CA VAL A 259 8.10 -15.13 -15.21
C VAL A 259 9.54 -14.64 -15.24
N ASP A 260 10.52 -15.55 -15.22
CA ASP A 260 11.96 -15.21 -15.27
C ASP A 260 12.28 -14.39 -16.53
N LYS A 261 11.78 -14.81 -17.69
CA LYS A 261 11.92 -14.06 -18.94
C LYS A 261 11.31 -12.65 -18.86
N CYS A 262 10.15 -12.52 -18.22
CA CYS A 262 9.51 -11.21 -18.04
C CYS A 262 10.31 -10.32 -17.08
N SER A 263 10.82 -10.85 -15.98
CA SER A 263 11.68 -10.12 -15.05
C SER A 263 12.98 -9.65 -15.71
N GLU A 264 13.66 -10.50 -16.49
CA GLU A 264 14.86 -10.11 -17.25
C GLU A 264 14.57 -8.97 -18.24
N MET A 265 13.41 -9.01 -18.92
CA MET A 265 12.99 -7.92 -19.81
C MET A 265 12.71 -6.62 -19.06
N LEU A 266 12.15 -6.70 -17.85
CA LEU A 266 11.87 -5.53 -17.02
C LEU A 266 13.17 -4.86 -16.55
N ASP A 267 14.16 -5.65 -16.12
CA ASP A 267 15.48 -5.15 -15.72
C ASP A 267 16.18 -4.46 -16.89
N ALA A 268 16.17 -5.08 -18.08
CA ALA A 268 16.74 -4.48 -19.28
C ALA A 268 16.05 -3.16 -19.69
N ILE A 269 14.75 -2.99 -19.41
CA ILE A 269 14.04 -1.74 -19.63
C ILE A 269 14.42 -0.69 -18.58
N MET A 270 14.70 -1.10 -17.34
CA MET A 270 15.07 -0.17 -16.25
C MET A 270 16.51 0.35 -16.38
N ASP A 271 17.41 -0.42 -16.97
CA ASP A 271 18.81 -0.04 -17.19
C ASP A 271 19.01 0.94 -18.38
N ASN A 272 17.95 1.26 -19.14
CA ASN A 272 17.97 2.14 -20.33
C ASN A 272 17.12 3.43 -20.15
#